data_AF-V5GJZ3-F1
#
_entry.id   AF-V5GJZ3-F1
#
_cell.length_a   1.000
_cell.length_b   1.000
_cell.length_c   1.000
_cell.angle_alpha   90.00
_cell.angle_beta   90.00
_cell.angle_gamma   90.00
#
_symmetry.space_group_name_H-M   'P 1'
#
loop_
_entity.id
_entity.type
_entity.pdbx_description
1 polymer ?
#
loop_
_entity_poly.entity_id
_entity_poly.type
_entity_poly.pdbx_seq_one_letter_code
_entity_poly.pdbx_strand_id
1 'polypeptide(L)'
;MLCILAITDARNMAVPQGVQPLFIGFALAAIILSFGYNCGAPLNPARDLAPRVFTAMAGWGGEVFSYRDYNWFWVPILGPHIGAILGAWIYTLAVELHWPGATYEMDGGNPVSTKDDTHGPDGMYSEVENSVQMRGIKLGDSKN
;
A
#
# COMPACT_ATOMS: atom_id res chain seq x y z
N MET A 1 -6.54 4.36 -2.30
CA MET A 1 -5.28 4.03 -1.60
C MET A 1 -4.96 2.55 -1.59
N LEU A 2 -5.92 1.66 -1.28
CA LEU A 2 -5.69 0.21 -1.20
C LEU A 2 -4.84 -0.37 -2.36
N CYS A 3 -5.21 -0.15 -3.62
CA CYS A 3 -4.47 -0.69 -4.76
C CYS A 3 -3.05 -0.10 -4.89
N ILE A 4 -2.86 1.17 -4.52
CA ILE A 4 -1.55 1.82 -4.56
C ILE A 4 -0.64 1.15 -3.53
N LEU A 5 -1.12 1.00 -2.29
CA LEU A 5 -0.37 0.33 -1.22
C LEU A 5 -0.01 -1.11 -1.62
N ALA A 6 -0.95 -1.86 -2.19
CA ALA A 6 -0.72 -3.22 -2.66
C ALA A 6 0.36 -3.33 -3.75
N ILE A 7 0.45 -2.34 -4.65
CA ILE A 7 1.45 -2.30 -5.73
C ILE A 7 2.81 -1.83 -5.23
N THR A 8 2.83 -0.86 -4.30
CA THR A 8 4.08 -0.30 -3.76
C THR A 8 4.70 -1.16 -2.66
N ASP A 9 3.93 -2.06 -2.05
CA ASP A 9 4.43 -2.94 -1.00
C ASP A 9 5.35 -4.03 -1.58
N ALA A 10 6.63 -3.93 -1.23
CA ALA A 10 7.66 -4.86 -1.65
C ALA A 10 7.44 -6.27 -1.09
N ARG A 11 6.69 -6.43 0.01
CA ARG A 11 6.41 -7.73 0.64
C ARG A 11 5.24 -8.46 -0.02
N ASN A 12 4.33 -7.74 -0.69
CA ASN A 12 3.12 -8.30 -1.25
C ASN A 12 3.34 -8.83 -2.68
N MET A 13 3.49 -7.93 -3.66
CA MET A 13 3.60 -8.31 -5.08
C MET A 13 5.01 -8.07 -5.65
N ALA A 14 5.88 -7.38 -4.90
CA ALA A 14 7.27 -7.09 -5.28
C ALA A 14 7.42 -6.54 -6.73
N VAL A 15 6.49 -5.69 -7.15
CA VAL A 15 6.45 -5.16 -8.53
C VAL A 15 7.74 -4.36 -8.81
N PRO A 16 8.45 -4.62 -9.92
CA PRO A 16 9.66 -3.88 -10.26
C PRO A 16 9.39 -2.37 -10.35
N GLN A 17 10.26 -1.56 -9.75
CA GLN A 17 10.05 -0.10 -9.60
C GLN A 17 9.79 0.62 -10.92
N GLY A 18 10.37 0.16 -12.03
CA GLY A 18 10.17 0.75 -13.36
C GLY A 18 8.77 0.59 -13.94
N VAL A 19 7.99 -0.40 -13.50
CA VAL A 19 6.64 -0.68 -14.04
C VAL A 19 5.51 -0.34 -13.08
N GLN A 20 5.81 0.01 -11.82
CA GLN A 20 4.81 0.39 -10.82
C GLN A 20 3.86 1.51 -11.30
N PRO A 21 4.32 2.60 -11.95
CA PRO A 21 3.43 3.67 -12.41
C PRO A 21 2.39 3.18 -13.44
N LEU A 22 2.77 2.20 -14.26
CA LEU A 22 1.89 1.63 -15.28
C LEU A 22 0.73 0.86 -14.63
N PHE A 23 1.02 0.03 -13.63
CA PHE A 23 -0.01 -0.71 -12.90
C PHE A 23 -0.92 0.20 -12.09
N ILE A 24 -0.38 1.26 -11.47
CA ILE A 24 -1.19 2.28 -10.80
C ILE A 24 -2.11 2.95 -11.83
N GLY A 25 -1.61 3.26 -13.03
CA GLY A 25 -2.39 3.80 -14.13
C GLY A 25 -3.54 2.87 -14.55
N PHE A 26 -3.28 1.57 -14.70
CA PHE A 26 -4.34 0.60 -15.01
C PHE A 26 -5.38 0.46 -13.90
N ALA A 27 -4.96 0.48 -12.64
CA ALA A 27 -5.89 0.46 -11.52
C ALA A 27 -6.81 1.71 -11.53
N LEU A 28 -6.24 2.89 -11.78
CA LEU A 28 -7.01 4.12 -11.94
C LEU A 28 -7.95 4.07 -13.15
N ALA A 29 -7.49 3.55 -14.29
CA ALA A 29 -8.29 3.40 -15.50
C ALA A 29 -9.49 2.47 -15.27
N ALA A 30 -9.28 1.34 -14.59
CA ALA A 30 -10.35 0.42 -14.22
C ALA A 30 -11.42 1.12 -13.35
N ILE A 31 -11.00 1.89 -12.34
CA ILE A 31 -11.92 2.65 -11.48
C ILE A 31 -12.70 3.68 -12.32
N ILE A 32 -12.04 4.41 -13.21
CA ILE A 32 -12.68 5.44 -14.04
C ILE A 32 -13.67 4.81 -15.02
N LEU A 33 -13.34 3.68 -15.64
CA LEU A 33 -14.25 3.00 -16.56
C LEU A 33 -15.47 2.42 -15.84
N SER A 34 -15.31 1.89 -14.63
CA SER A 34 -16.41 1.30 -13.86
C SER A 34 -17.28 2.34 -13.14
N PHE A 35 -16.68 3.39 -12.58
CA PHE A 35 -17.37 4.34 -11.70
C PHE A 35 -17.41 5.78 -12.23
N GLY A 36 -16.77 6.07 -13.36
CA GLY A 36 -16.66 7.42 -13.91
C GLY A 36 -18.00 8.07 -14.26
N TYR A 37 -19.01 7.29 -14.62
CA TYR A 37 -20.35 7.82 -14.94
C TYR A 37 -21.06 8.44 -13.72
N ASN A 38 -20.76 8.00 -12.49
CA ASN A 38 -21.45 8.47 -11.30
C ASN A 38 -21.05 9.90 -10.92
N CYS A 39 -19.74 10.19 -10.91
CA CYS A 39 -19.23 11.47 -10.43
C CYS A 39 -17.95 11.96 -11.14
N GLY A 40 -17.51 11.30 -12.21
CA GLY A 40 -16.29 11.67 -12.94
C GLY A 40 -14.97 11.30 -12.25
N ALA A 41 -15.03 10.48 -11.19
CA ALA A 41 -13.88 10.04 -10.38
C ALA A 41 -12.94 11.19 -9.95
N PRO A 42 -13.41 12.16 -9.15
CA PRO A 42 -12.58 13.22 -8.60
C PRO A 42 -11.75 12.65 -7.46
N LEU A 43 -10.78 11.82 -7.79
CA LEU A 43 -9.90 11.12 -6.85
C LEU A 43 -8.83 12.03 -6.24
N ASN A 44 -8.69 13.25 -6.77
CA ASN A 44 -7.70 14.23 -6.36
C ASN A 44 -8.35 15.61 -6.24
N PRO A 45 -8.35 16.23 -5.05
CA PRO A 45 -8.89 17.56 -4.82
C PRO A 45 -8.31 18.63 -5.78
N ALA A 46 -7.01 18.57 -6.09
CA ALA A 46 -6.37 19.53 -6.99
C ALA A 46 -6.87 19.40 -8.44
N ARG A 47 -7.20 18.17 -8.87
CA ARG A 47 -7.72 17.85 -10.22
C ARG A 47 -9.16 18.33 -10.42
N ASP A 48 -9.87 18.64 -9.35
CA ASP A 48 -11.24 19.16 -9.40
C ASP A 48 -11.29 20.67 -9.10
N LEU A 49 -10.53 21.14 -8.11
CA LEU A 49 -10.56 22.55 -7.70
C LEU A 49 -9.91 23.49 -8.72
N ALA A 50 -8.76 23.15 -9.30
CA ALA A 50 -8.04 24.05 -10.20
C ALA A 50 -8.84 24.37 -11.49
N PRO A 51 -9.44 23.38 -12.19
CA PRO A 51 -10.31 23.67 -13.33
C PRO A 51 -11.54 24.49 -12.95
N ARG A 52 -12.15 24.27 -11.77
CA ARG A 52 -13.30 25.05 -11.30
C ARG A 52 -12.96 26.51 -11.03
N VAL A 53 -11.84 26.76 -10.36
CA VAL A 53 -11.38 28.14 -10.13
C VAL A 53 -11.06 28.83 -11.46
N PHE A 54 -10.43 28.11 -12.39
CA PHE A 54 -10.17 28.63 -13.72
C PHE A 54 -11.45 28.99 -14.48
N THR A 55 -12.45 28.10 -14.51
CA THR A 55 -13.72 28.38 -15.21
C THR A 55 -14.53 29.48 -14.53
N ALA A 56 -14.50 29.57 -13.19
CA ALA A 56 -15.10 30.69 -12.46
C ALA A 56 -14.52 32.03 -12.91
N MET A 57 -13.19 32.13 -13.02
CA MET A 57 -12.48 33.31 -13.50
C MET A 57 -12.70 33.58 -14.99
N ALA A 58 -12.87 32.53 -15.80
CA ALA A 58 -13.09 32.63 -17.23
C ALA A 58 -14.50 33.09 -17.63
N GLY A 59 -15.35 33.45 -16.65
CA GLY A 59 -16.66 34.06 -16.90
C GLY A 59 -17.86 33.12 -16.69
N TRP A 60 -17.65 31.87 -16.29
CA TRP A 60 -18.75 30.98 -15.90
C TRP A 60 -19.32 31.29 -14.51
N GLY A 61 -18.69 32.20 -13.76
CA GLY A 61 -19.20 32.69 -12.48
C GLY A 61 -19.15 31.66 -11.35
N GLY A 62 -19.89 31.94 -10.26
CA GLY A 62 -19.90 31.09 -9.07
C GLY A 62 -20.65 29.76 -9.22
N GLU A 63 -21.45 29.61 -10.27
CA GLU A 63 -22.25 28.40 -10.49
C GLU A 63 -21.40 27.15 -10.73
N VAL A 64 -20.11 27.29 -11.08
CA VAL A 64 -19.20 26.14 -11.23
C VAL A 64 -18.92 25.40 -9.92
N PHE A 65 -19.21 26.00 -8.78
CA PHE A 65 -19.10 25.38 -7.45
C PHE A 65 -20.40 24.69 -6.99
N SER A 66 -21.50 24.96 -7.69
CA SER A 66 -22.83 24.48 -7.34
C SER A 66 -23.39 23.57 -8.43
N TYR A 67 -24.05 22.49 -8.04
CA TYR A 67 -24.75 21.60 -8.96
C TYR A 67 -26.16 21.34 -8.44
N ARG A 68 -27.19 21.74 -9.20
CA ARG A 68 -28.61 21.61 -8.81
C ARG A 68 -28.92 22.20 -7.43
N ASP A 69 -28.42 23.41 -7.16
CA ASP A 69 -28.53 24.11 -5.88
C ASP A 69 -27.82 23.46 -4.69
N TYR A 70 -27.04 22.39 -4.91
CA TYR A 70 -26.15 21.80 -3.92
C TYR A 70 -24.71 22.29 -4.13
N ASN A 71 -24.03 22.65 -3.04
CA ASN A 71 -22.61 22.95 -3.04
C ASN A 71 -21.81 21.67 -3.30
N TRP A 72 -21.61 21.29 -4.56
CA TRP A 72 -20.95 20.02 -4.89
C TRP A 72 -19.44 20.04 -4.62
N PHE A 73 -18.81 21.22 -4.65
CA PHE A 73 -17.35 21.38 -4.59
C PHE A 73 -16.66 20.77 -3.35
N TRP A 74 -17.36 20.60 -2.22
CA TRP A 74 -16.73 20.04 -1.01
C TRP A 74 -16.61 18.51 -1.05
N VAL A 75 -17.51 17.82 -1.79
CA VAL A 75 -17.50 16.36 -1.94
C VAL A 75 -16.21 15.85 -2.58
N PRO A 76 -15.73 16.38 -3.72
CA PRO A 76 -14.45 15.98 -4.32
C PRO A 76 -13.22 16.45 -3.53
N ILE A 77 -13.40 17.35 -2.55
CA ILE A 77 -12.32 17.74 -1.63
C ILE A 77 -12.25 16.73 -0.47
N LEU A 78 -13.34 16.52 0.27
CA LEU A 78 -13.32 15.68 1.47
C LEU A 78 -13.41 14.18 1.17
N GLY A 79 -14.15 13.80 0.13
CA GLY A 79 -14.36 12.40 -0.27
C GLY A 79 -13.05 11.63 -0.48
N PRO A 80 -12.08 12.15 -1.27
CA PRO A 80 -10.80 11.49 -1.46
C PRO A 80 -9.97 11.33 -0.19
N HIS A 81 -10.00 12.31 0.73
CA HIS A 81 -9.24 12.22 1.99
C HIS A 81 -9.80 11.11 2.88
N ILE A 82 -11.12 11.06 3.06
CA ILE A 82 -11.78 10.03 3.85
C ILE A 82 -11.54 8.65 3.21
N GLY A 83 -11.72 8.55 1.88
CA GLY A 83 -11.47 7.32 1.14
C GLY A 83 -10.01 6.86 1.17
N ALA A 84 -9.05 7.79 1.21
CA ALA A 84 -7.63 7.48 1.34
C ALA A 84 -7.32 6.86 2.71
N ILE A 85 -7.83 7.46 3.79
CA ILE A 85 -7.64 6.96 5.17
C ILE A 85 -8.26 5.57 5.30
N LEU A 86 -9.53 5.40 4.90
CA LEU A 86 -10.22 4.12 4.96
C LEU A 86 -9.52 3.06 4.11
N GLY A 87 -9.11 3.41 2.89
CA GLY A 87 -8.40 2.49 2.01
C GLY A 87 -7.04 2.05 2.56
N ALA A 88 -6.35 2.91 3.30
CA ALA A 88 -5.11 2.54 3.98
C ALA A 88 -5.37 1.61 5.16
N TRP A 89 -6.36 1.90 5.99
CA TRP A 89 -6.75 1.05 7.12
C TRP A 89 -7.16 -0.34 6.67
N ILE A 90 -7.97 -0.45 5.61
CA ILE A 90 -8.38 -1.73 5.05
C ILE A 90 -7.16 -2.52 4.58
N TYR A 91 -6.20 -1.87 3.91
CA TYR A 91 -4.98 -2.54 3.46
C TYR A 91 -4.16 -3.08 4.65
N THR A 92 -3.96 -2.26 5.68
CA THR A 92 -3.18 -2.69 6.84
C THR A 92 -3.85 -3.84 7.60
N LEU A 93 -5.17 -3.77 7.80
CA LEU A 93 -5.91 -4.81 8.53
C LEU A 93 -6.05 -6.10 7.74
N ALA A 94 -6.30 -6.01 6.43
CA ALA A 94 -6.60 -7.18 5.60
C ALA A 94 -5.35 -7.84 5.01
N VAL A 95 -4.30 -7.06 4.70
CA VAL A 95 -3.10 -7.56 4.01
C VAL A 95 -1.90 -7.50 4.95
N GLU A 96 -1.53 -6.30 5.40
CA GLU A 96 -0.27 -6.10 6.10
C GLU A 96 -0.16 -6.91 7.40
N LEU A 97 -1.25 -7.00 8.17
CA LEU A 97 -1.28 -7.75 9.43
C LEU A 97 -1.11 -9.27 9.24
N HIS A 98 -1.43 -9.79 8.05
CA HIS A 98 -1.35 -11.22 7.76
C HIS A 98 0.02 -11.63 7.21
N TRP A 99 0.91 -10.67 6.94
CA TRP A 99 2.28 -10.96 6.55
C TRP A 99 3.15 -11.26 7.78
N PRO A 100 4.09 -12.22 7.69
CA PRO A 100 5.11 -12.40 8.72
C PRO A 100 5.82 -11.06 8.96
N GLY A 101 5.90 -10.65 10.22
CA GLY A 101 6.62 -9.43 10.60
C GLY A 101 8.08 -9.54 10.18
N ALA A 102 8.67 -8.44 9.69
CA ALA A 102 10.09 -8.43 9.36
C ALA A 102 10.90 -8.72 10.63
N THR A 103 11.66 -9.80 10.62
CA THR A 103 12.66 -10.07 11.65
C THR A 103 13.80 -9.07 11.47
N TYR A 104 14.06 -8.26 12.48
CA TYR A 104 15.28 -7.46 12.52
C TYR A 104 16.34 -8.30 13.23
N GLU A 105 17.39 -8.67 12.52
CA GLU A 105 18.58 -9.19 13.19
C GLU A 105 19.45 -7.99 13.57
N MET A 106 19.86 -7.98 14.84
CA MET A 106 20.75 -6.94 15.37
C MET A 106 22.19 -7.40 15.15
N ASP A 107 22.83 -6.94 14.08
CA ASP A 107 24.27 -7.17 13.87
C ASP A 107 25.08 -6.00 14.44
N GLY A 108 25.84 -6.26 15.51
CA GLY A 108 26.77 -5.29 16.09
C GLY A 108 26.15 -3.96 16.55
N GLY A 109 24.84 -3.90 16.81
CA GLY A 109 24.13 -2.70 17.25
C GLY A 109 23.53 -1.84 16.14
N ASN A 110 23.61 -2.27 14.88
CA ASN A 110 22.90 -1.65 13.76
C ASN A 110 21.74 -2.56 13.31
N PRO A 111 20.57 -2.00 13.00
CA PRO A 111 19.46 -2.79 12.47
C PRO A 111 19.84 -3.29 11.07
N VAL A 112 20.07 -4.59 10.92
CA VAL A 112 20.18 -5.24 9.62
C VAL A 112 18.79 -5.75 9.24
N SER A 113 18.29 -5.24 8.12
CA SER A 113 17.11 -5.76 7.46
C SER A 113 17.45 -7.14 6.90
N THR A 114 17.26 -8.20 7.68
CA THR A 114 17.26 -9.55 7.12
C THR A 114 15.97 -9.69 6.34
N LYS A 115 16.08 -9.56 5.02
CA LYS A 115 15.03 -10.00 4.11
C LYS A 115 14.97 -11.52 4.27
N ASP A 116 14.16 -11.99 5.20
CA ASP A 116 13.91 -13.42 5.36
C ASP A 116 12.98 -13.81 4.20
N ASP A 117 13.59 -14.02 3.03
CA ASP A 117 12.96 -14.46 1.78
C ASP A 117 12.62 -15.96 1.83
N THR A 118 12.89 -16.59 2.96
CA THR A 118 12.64 -17.98 3.29
C THR A 118 11.82 -18.00 4.58
N HIS A 119 11.11 -19.08 4.85
CA HIS A 119 10.25 -19.27 6.04
C HIS A 119 8.76 -18.97 5.85
N GLY A 120 8.14 -19.80 5.01
CA GLY A 120 6.92 -20.47 5.49
C GLY A 120 7.21 -21.23 6.81
N PRO A 121 6.17 -21.60 7.58
CA PRO A 121 6.29 -22.10 8.98
C PRO A 121 7.13 -23.38 9.19
N ASP A 122 7.72 -23.93 8.13
CA ASP A 122 8.41 -25.21 8.12
C ASP A 122 9.93 -25.10 8.39
N GLY A 123 10.56 -23.94 8.16
CA GLY A 123 12.03 -23.82 8.30
C GLY A 123 12.52 -23.54 9.73
N MET A 124 11.65 -22.99 10.60
CA MET A 124 12.01 -22.82 12.02
C MET A 124 12.23 -24.17 12.72
N TYR A 125 11.50 -25.21 12.30
CA TYR A 125 11.69 -26.56 12.84
C TYR A 125 12.99 -27.18 12.32
N SER A 126 13.35 -26.99 11.05
CA SER A 126 14.57 -27.59 10.48
C SER A 126 15.85 -26.92 10.97
N GLU A 127 15.83 -25.62 11.26
CA GLU A 127 16.99 -24.90 11.80
C GLU A 127 17.18 -25.16 13.30
N VAL A 128 16.08 -25.32 14.05
CA VAL A 128 16.13 -25.81 15.44
C VAL A 128 16.61 -27.26 15.48
N GLU A 129 16.19 -28.11 14.55
CA GLU A 129 16.66 -29.50 14.46
C GLU A 129 18.15 -29.57 14.11
N ASN A 130 18.63 -28.75 13.17
CA ASN A 130 20.05 -28.67 12.81
C ASN A 130 20.91 -28.08 13.94
N SER A 131 20.41 -27.09 14.68
CA SER A 131 21.14 -26.50 15.82
C SER A 131 21.17 -27.42 17.04
N VAL A 132 20.12 -28.21 17.27
CA VAL A 132 20.09 -29.27 18.30
C VAL A 132 21.00 -30.43 17.89
N GLN A 133 21.02 -30.84 16.62
CA GLN A 133 21.91 -31.89 16.11
C GLN A 133 23.38 -31.47 16.16
N MET A 134 23.72 -30.23 15.80
CA MET A 134 25.08 -29.71 15.96
C MET A 134 25.53 -29.63 17.43
N ARG A 135 24.63 -29.28 18.36
CA ARG A 135 24.95 -29.29 19.80
C ARG A 135 25.05 -30.72 20.36
N GLY A 136 24.25 -31.66 19.85
CA GLY A 136 24.32 -33.08 20.22
C GLY A 136 25.58 -33.78 19.73
N ILE A 137 26.05 -33.46 18.51
CA ILE A 137 27.28 -34.02 17.94
C ILE A 137 28.53 -33.54 18.70
N LYS A 138 28.54 -32.30 19.20
CA LYS A 138 29.69 -31.78 19.96
C LYS A 138 29.85 -32.36 21.37
N LEU A 139 28.84 -33.01 21.94
CA LEU A 139 28.95 -33.68 23.24
C LEU A 139 29.48 -35.12 23.15
N GLY A 140 29.59 -35.70 21.94
CA GLY A 140 30.00 -37.09 21.75
C GLY A 140 31.50 -37.34 21.60
N ASP A 141 32.32 -36.32 21.35
CA ASP A 141 33.70 -36.50 20.84
C ASP A 141 34.80 -35.87 21.72
N SER A 142 34.52 -35.65 23.01
CA SER A 142 35.51 -35.18 23.98
C SER A 142 35.76 -36.21 25.08
N LYS A 143 36.00 -37.46 24.69
CA LYS A 143 36.64 -38.47 25.52
C LYS A 143 37.45 -39.41 24.63
N ASN A 144 38.72 -39.09 24.44
CA ASN A 144 39.87 -40.01 24.40
C ASN A 144 41.16 -39.21 24.33
#